data_AF-A0A2D6HZB5-F1
#
_entry.id   AF-A0A2D6HZB5-F1
#
_cell.length_a   1.000
_cell.length_b   1.000
_cell.length_c   1.000
_cell.angle_alpha   90.00
_cell.angle_beta   90.00
_cell.angle_gamma   90.00
#
_symmetry.space_group_name_H-M   'P 1'
#
loop_
_entity.id
_entity.type
_entity.pdbx_description
1 polymer ?
#
loop_
_entity_poly.entity_id
_entity_poly.type
_entity_poly.pdbx_seq_one_letter_code
_entity_poly.pdbx_strand_id
1 'polypeptide(L)'
;MKIKDDRNDEQRDTHRYLVVGTDTFLSGWGEAAGGNSYAAWACEGPDAARTVRERIQARGEMRRVRVVYSSPSNPYRPNPRTCKHLHIYVARD
;
A
#
# COMPACT_ATOMS: atom_id res chain seq x y z
N MET A 1 5.13 10.24 -10.24
CA MET A 1 4.76 9.33 -9.14
C MET A 1 5.65 8.11 -9.27
N LYS A 2 6.35 7.72 -8.20
CA LYS A 2 7.16 6.51 -8.15
C LYS A 2 6.36 5.38 -7.52
N ILE A 3 6.37 4.21 -8.16
CA ILE A 3 5.75 3.00 -7.63
C ILE A 3 6.85 1.96 -7.52
N LYS A 4 7.01 1.39 -6.32
CA LYS A 4 7.79 0.19 -6.07
C LYS A 4 6.85 -0.92 -5.62
N ASP A 5 6.88 -2.05 -6.29
CA ASP A 5 6.04 -3.21 -5.98
C ASP A 5 6.93 -4.43 -5.82
N ASP A 6 7.02 -4.92 -4.58
CA ASP A 6 7.89 -6.04 -4.21
C ASP A 6 7.23 -7.40 -4.48
N ARG A 7 5.98 -7.43 -4.98
CA ARG A 7 5.35 -8.68 -5.42
C ARG A 7 6.03 -9.21 -6.69
N ASN A 8 6.35 -10.50 -6.68
CA ASN A 8 6.66 -11.25 -7.90
C ASN A 8 5.38 -11.50 -8.73
N ASP A 9 5.53 -12.12 -9.92
CA ASP A 9 4.39 -12.32 -10.84
C ASP A 9 3.30 -13.22 -10.24
N GLU A 10 3.66 -14.30 -9.55
CA GLU A 10 2.69 -15.19 -8.87
C GLU A 10 1.95 -14.45 -7.74
N GLN A 11 2.65 -13.61 -6.98
CA GLN A 11 2.09 -12.83 -5.88
C GLN A 11 1.18 -11.70 -6.36
N ARG A 12 1.35 -11.21 -7.58
CA ARG A 12 0.37 -10.27 -8.16
C ARG A 12 -0.98 -10.94 -8.39
N ASP A 13 -1.00 -12.26 -8.55
CA ASP A 13 -2.21 -13.05 -8.69
C ASP A 13 -2.78 -13.57 -7.37
N THR A 14 -1.94 -13.93 -6.41
CA THR A 14 -2.40 -14.45 -5.11
C THR A 14 -2.62 -13.34 -4.08
N HIS A 15 -1.75 -12.32 -4.04
CA HIS A 15 -1.78 -11.26 -3.01
C HIS A 15 -2.50 -10.00 -3.51
N ARG A 16 -3.82 -10.15 -3.74
CA ARG A 16 -4.65 -9.11 -4.37
C ARG A 16 -5.26 -8.12 -3.37
N TYR A 17 -5.28 -8.44 -2.07
CA TYR A 17 -5.76 -7.54 -1.05
C TYR A 17 -4.63 -6.61 -0.60
N LEU A 18 -4.73 -5.32 -0.86
CA LEU A 18 -3.77 -4.34 -0.41
C LEU A 18 -4.33 -3.55 0.77
N VAL A 19 -3.66 -3.60 1.91
CA VAL A 19 -3.88 -2.64 3.00
C VAL A 19 -3.07 -1.40 2.66
N VAL A 20 -3.71 -0.26 2.39
CA VAL A 20 -3.04 0.97 1.96
C VAL A 20 -3.16 2.03 3.05
N GLY A 21 -2.03 2.61 3.47
CA GLY A 21 -1.94 3.75 4.38
C GLY A 21 -1.21 4.94 3.74
N THR A 22 -1.59 6.15 4.16
CA THR A 22 -0.77 7.35 3.93
C THR A 22 0.26 7.43 5.05
N ASP A 23 1.53 7.32 4.68
CA ASP A 23 2.66 7.44 5.59
C ASP A 23 2.97 8.93 5.78
N THR A 24 2.60 9.49 6.93
CA THR A 24 2.84 10.91 7.20
C THR A 24 4.30 11.22 7.52
N PHE A 25 5.09 10.23 7.93
CA PHE A 25 6.50 10.42 8.25
C PHE A 25 7.33 10.65 6.98
N LEU A 26 7.05 9.88 5.91
CA LEU A 26 7.73 10.00 4.62
C LEU A 26 7.08 11.00 3.66
N SER A 27 5.85 11.46 3.93
CA SER A 27 5.17 12.43 3.05
C SER A 27 5.89 13.78 3.02
N GLY A 28 6.04 14.35 1.83
CA GLY A 28 6.73 15.63 1.62
C GLY A 28 8.26 15.53 1.57
N TRP A 29 8.84 14.34 1.80
CA TRP A 29 10.29 14.15 1.85
C TRP A 29 10.77 13.09 0.86
N GLY A 30 12.04 13.14 0.45
CA GLY A 30 12.67 12.16 -0.45
C GLY A 30 11.86 11.92 -1.75
N GLU A 31 11.53 10.66 -2.02
CA GLU A 31 10.76 10.26 -3.20
C GLU A 31 9.31 10.77 -3.21
N ALA A 32 8.80 11.25 -2.07
CA ALA A 32 7.49 11.84 -1.92
C ALA A 32 7.51 13.38 -1.88
N ALA A 33 8.63 14.02 -2.24
CA ALA A 33 8.73 15.49 -2.26
C ALA A 33 7.56 16.13 -3.03
N GLY A 34 6.88 17.09 -2.38
CA GLY A 34 5.71 17.77 -2.95
C GLY A 34 4.41 16.95 -2.94
N GLY A 35 4.29 15.89 -2.16
CA GLY A 35 3.01 15.21 -1.92
C GLY A 35 3.08 14.04 -0.94
N ASN A 36 2.13 13.12 -1.05
CA ASN A 36 2.01 12.01 -0.10
C ASN A 36 2.88 10.82 -0.49
N SER A 37 3.37 10.13 0.55
CA SER A 37 3.93 8.78 0.48
C SER A 37 2.86 7.78 0.92
N TYR A 38 2.56 6.77 0.09
CA TYR A 38 1.68 5.66 0.43
C TYR A 38 2.50 4.40 0.66
N ALA A 39 2.17 3.69 1.74
CA ALA A 39 2.65 2.33 2.01
C ALA A 39 1.48 1.36 1.82
N ALA A 40 1.74 0.25 1.16
CA ALA A 40 0.74 -0.79 0.95
C ALA A 40 1.29 -2.17 1.31
N TRP A 41 0.47 -3.03 1.92
CA TRP A 41 0.81 -4.40 2.27
C TRP A 41 -0.12 -5.36 1.52
N ALA A 42 0.46 -6.15 0.62
CA ALA A 42 -0.24 -7.14 -0.18
C ALA A 42 -0.43 -8.43 0.60
N CYS A 43 -1.67 -8.89 0.67
CA CYS A 43 -2.11 -10.02 1.47
C CYS A 43 -2.83 -11.04 0.56
N GLU A 44 -2.63 -12.32 0.84
CA GLU A 44 -3.19 -13.45 0.07
C GLU A 44 -4.73 -13.53 0.18
N GLY A 45 -5.29 -13.11 1.32
CA GLY A 45 -6.73 -13.20 1.58
C GLY A 45 -7.28 -12.07 2.44
N PRO A 46 -8.62 -11.99 2.55
CA PRO A 46 -9.31 -10.95 3.31
C PRO A 46 -9.03 -11.05 4.82
N ASP A 47 -8.81 -12.25 5.35
CA ASP A 47 -8.48 -12.43 6.77
C ASP A 47 -7.09 -11.90 7.12
N ALA A 48 -6.07 -12.25 6.32
CA ALA A 48 -4.73 -11.68 6.45
C ALA A 48 -4.78 -10.15 6.30
N ALA A 49 -5.53 -9.63 5.33
CA ALA A 49 -5.71 -8.19 5.14
C ALA A 49 -6.37 -7.50 6.35
N ARG A 50 -7.32 -8.16 7.02
CA ARG A 50 -7.94 -7.65 8.25
C ARG A 50 -6.91 -7.56 9.38
N THR A 51 -6.16 -8.62 9.65
CA THR A 51 -5.13 -8.65 10.70
C THR A 51 -4.04 -7.61 10.44
N VAL A 52 -3.56 -7.51 9.20
CA VAL A 52 -2.57 -6.49 8.81
C VAL A 52 -3.14 -5.09 8.96
N ARG A 53 -4.39 -4.85 8.55
CA ARG A 53 -5.05 -3.55 8.71
C ARG A 53 -5.10 -3.12 10.17
N GLU A 54 -5.48 -3.99 11.09
CA GLU A 54 -5.55 -3.67 12.52
C GLU A 54 -4.18 -3.26 13.06
N ARG A 55 -3.13 -4.02 12.74
CA ARG A 55 -1.74 -3.70 13.10
C ARG A 55 -1.30 -2.34 12.55
N ILE A 56 -1.57 -2.07 11.27
CA ILE A 56 -1.16 -0.82 10.62
C ILE A 56 -1.98 0.37 11.11
N GLN A 57 -3.27 0.19 11.38
CA GLN A 57 -4.14 1.25 11.89
C GLN A 57 -3.75 1.69 13.31
N ALA A 58 -3.13 0.81 14.10
CA ALA A 58 -2.58 1.16 15.41
C ALA A 58 -1.32 2.05 15.34
N ARG A 59 -0.70 2.21 14.16
CA ARG A 59 0.48 3.05 13.96
C ARG A 59 0.06 4.51 13.77
N GLY A 60 0.48 5.40 14.66
CA GLY A 60 0.05 6.80 14.69
C GLY A 60 0.41 7.63 13.44
N GLU A 61 1.47 7.23 12.74
CA GLU A 61 1.96 7.83 11.49
C GLU A 61 1.21 7.35 10.23
N MET A 62 0.38 6.31 10.35
CA MET A 62 -0.37 5.76 9.22
C MET A 62 -1.79 6.33 9.21
N ARG A 63 -2.12 7.11 8.18
CA ARG A 63 -3.44 7.75 8.02
C ARG A 63 -4.24 7.14 6.89
N ARG A 64 -5.58 7.26 6.95
CA ARG A 64 -6.51 6.80 5.90
C ARG A 64 -6.30 5.33 5.49
N VAL A 65 -6.00 4.49 6.49
CA VAL A 65 -5.75 3.05 6.32
C VAL A 65 -7.02 2.37 5.83
N ARG A 66 -6.93 1.68 4.69
CA ARG A 66 -8.07 1.01 4.03
C ARG A 66 -7.61 -0.21 3.26
N VAL A 67 -8.51 -1.17 3.06
CA VAL A 67 -8.27 -2.31 2.17
C VAL A 67 -8.77 -1.95 0.77
N VAL A 68 -7.98 -2.27 -0.24
CA VAL A 68 -8.36 -2.19 -1.65
C VAL A 68 -8.04 -3.51 -2.33
N TYR A 69 -8.72 -3.79 -3.43
CA TYR A 69 -8.41 -4.94 -4.28
C TYR A 69 -7.57 -4.48 -5.47
N SER A 70 -6.52 -5.23 -5.80
CA SER A 70 -5.64 -4.97 -6.93
C SER A 70 -5.30 -6.27 -7.64
N SER A 71 -5.75 -6.41 -8.89
CA SER A 71 -5.39 -7.51 -9.77
C SER A 71 -4.46 -7.04 -10.90
N PRO A 72 -3.81 -7.95 -11.66
CA PRO A 72 -3.07 -7.56 -12.86
C PRO A 72 -3.93 -6.84 -13.91
N SER A 73 -5.22 -7.24 -14.03
CA SER A 73 -6.18 -6.64 -14.96
C SER A 73 -6.74 -5.29 -14.48
N ASN A 74 -6.76 -5.04 -13.18
CA ASN A 74 -7.23 -3.81 -12.58
C ASN A 74 -6.31 -3.42 -11.40
N PRO A 75 -5.09 -2.92 -11.69
CA PRO A 75 -4.13 -2.60 -10.67
C PRO A 75 -4.54 -1.36 -9.89
N TYR A 76 -4.28 -1.35 -8.59
CA TYR A 76 -4.51 -0.17 -7.76
C TYR A 76 -3.62 1.00 -8.21
N ARG A 77 -4.25 2.14 -8.53
CA ARG A 77 -3.58 3.36 -9.00
C ARG A 77 -4.02 4.55 -8.15
N PRO A 78 -3.19 5.06 -7.24
CA PRO A 78 -3.53 6.28 -6.50
C PRO A 78 -3.45 7.51 -7.42
N ASN A 79 -4.14 8.59 -7.02
CA ASN A 79 -4.15 9.83 -7.79
C ASN A 79 -2.74 10.45 -7.82
N PRO A 80 -2.10 10.61 -9.00
CA PRO A 80 -0.72 11.10 -9.10
C PRO A 80 -0.55 12.59 -8.74
N ARG A 81 -1.66 13.35 -8.65
CA ARG A 81 -1.64 14.73 -8.17
C ARG A 81 -1.34 14.79 -6.68
N THR A 82 -1.84 13.83 -5.90
CA THR A 82 -1.70 13.79 -4.43
C THR A 82 -0.66 12.79 -3.96
N CYS A 83 -0.55 11.63 -4.60
CA CYS A 83 0.43 10.59 -4.27
C CYS A 83 1.66 10.71 -5.17
N LYS A 84 2.84 10.91 -4.56
CA LYS A 84 4.11 11.03 -5.26
C LYS A 84 4.94 9.75 -5.16
N HIS A 85 4.74 8.97 -4.11
CA HIS A 85 5.42 7.71 -3.86
C HIS A 85 4.42 6.65 -3.36
N LEU A 86 4.49 5.45 -3.92
CA LEU A 86 3.79 4.25 -3.43
C LEU A 86 4.79 3.10 -3.35
N HIS A 87 4.88 2.45 -2.20
CA HIS A 87 5.59 1.18 -2.07
C HIS A 87 4.64 0.09 -1.60
N ILE A 88 4.55 -0.99 -2.39
CA ILE A 88 3.78 -2.19 -2.10
C ILE A 88 4.74 -3.28 -1.61
N TYR A 89 4.57 -3.69 -0.35
CA TYR A 89 5.27 -4.79 0.30
C TYR A 89 4.43 -6.07 0.22
N VAL A 90 5.07 -7.23 0.22
CA VAL A 90 4.38 -8.51 0.47
C VAL A 90 4.26 -8.69 1.98
N ALA A 91 3.03 -8.77 2.49
CA ALA A 91 2.80 -9.08 3.90
C ALA A 91 3.26 -10.51 4.18
N ARG A 92 3.90 -10.70 5.33
CA ARG A 92 4.17 -12.03 5.89
C ARG A 92 3.31 -12.15 7.14
N ASP A 93 2.70 -13.31 7.33
CA ASP A 93 1.91 -13.62 8.53
C ASP A 93 2.76 -13.53 9.82
#